data_AF-A0A377LWE3-F1
#
_entry.id   AF-A0A377LWE3-F1
#
_cell.length_a   1.000
_cell.length_b   1.000
_cell.length_c   1.000
_cell.angle_alpha   90.00
_cell.angle_beta   90.00
_cell.angle_gamma   90.00
#
_symmetry.space_group_name_H-M   'P 1'
#
loop_
_entity.id
_entity.type
_entity.pdbx_description
1 polymer ?
#
loop_
_entity_poly.entity_id
_entity_poly.type
_entity_poly.pdbx_seq_one_letter_code
_entity_poly.pdbx_strand_id
1 'polypeptide(L)'
;MYDGTTLLGTATLDGSGGWSFTPTTPLTDGPHSLTIHATDAAGNTSISDPFELVIDTVAPATPDTPAITVNPDGSAPTSLNPGGNHP
;
A
#
# COMPACT_ATOMS: atom_id res chain seq x y z
N MET A 1 19.58 -3.19 -7.09
CA MET A 1 18.26 -3.61 -6.60
C MET A 1 17.32 -3.67 -7.79
N TYR A 2 16.66 -4.81 -7.94
CA TYR A 2 15.65 -5.04 -8.97
C TYR A 2 14.30 -5.30 -8.30
N ASP A 3 13.23 -4.98 -9.02
CA ASP A 3 11.87 -5.43 -8.75
C ASP A 3 11.43 -6.31 -9.92
N GLY A 4 11.37 -7.62 -9.70
CA GLY A 4 11.32 -8.61 -10.77
C GLY A 4 12.47 -8.42 -11.75
N THR A 5 12.17 -7.96 -12.98
CA THR A 5 13.17 -7.69 -14.03
C THR A 5 13.54 -6.21 -14.16
N THR A 6 12.88 -5.32 -13.42
CA THR A 6 13.05 -3.87 -13.53
C THR A 6 14.17 -3.40 -12.61
N LEU A 7 15.18 -2.71 -13.16
CA LEU A 7 16.23 -2.12 -12.33
C LEU A 7 15.67 -0.90 -11.59
N LEU A 8 15.61 -0.98 -10.26
CA LEU A 8 15.24 0.16 -9.41
C LEU A 8 16.42 1.08 -9.15
N GLY A 9 17.64 0.53 -9.09
CA GLY A 9 18.87 1.29 -8.90
C GLY A 9 19.99 0.49 -8.23
N THR A 10 21.05 1.19 -7.81
CA THR A 10 22.23 0.58 -7.17
C THR A 10 22.47 1.21 -5.80
N ALA A 11 22.91 0.40 -4.83
CA ALA A 11 23.39 0.86 -3.54
C ALA A 11 24.84 0.44 -3.37
N THR A 12 25.65 1.31 -2.77
CA THR A 12 27.06 1.04 -2.47
C THR A 12 27.18 0.61 -1.02
N LEU A 13 28.06 -0.36 -0.74
CA LEU A 13 28.42 -0.74 0.62
C LEU A 13 29.14 0.43 1.31
N ASP A 14 28.84 0.62 2.59
CA ASP A 14 29.44 1.65 3.45
C ASP A 14 30.85 1.29 3.95
N GLY A 15 31.44 0.21 3.44
CA GLY A 15 32.74 -0.31 3.87
C GLY A 15 32.71 -1.18 5.13
N SER A 16 31.59 -1.20 5.86
CA SER A 16 31.36 -2.04 7.05
C SER A 16 30.43 -3.23 6.76
N GLY A 17 29.96 -3.35 5.52
CA GLY A 17 28.97 -4.35 5.10
C GLY A 17 27.53 -3.83 5.11
N GLY A 18 27.30 -2.59 5.57
CA GLY A 18 26.00 -1.94 5.54
C GLY A 18 25.73 -1.31 4.18
N TRP A 19 24.46 -1.28 3.78
CA TRP A 19 24.00 -0.56 2.60
C TRP A 19 22.57 -0.09 2.86
N SER A 20 22.17 0.99 2.20
CA SER A 20 20.78 1.47 2.21
C SER A 20 20.38 1.81 0.78
N PHE A 21 19.12 1.56 0.47
CA PHE A 21 18.52 1.90 -0.81
C PHE A 21 17.17 2.56 -0.58
N THR A 22 16.98 3.73 -1.18
CA THR A 22 15.69 4.41 -1.23
C THR A 22 15.33 4.57 -2.71
N PRO A 23 14.24 3.95 -3.18
CA PRO A 23 13.76 4.15 -4.55
C PRO A 23 13.52 5.64 -4.82
N THR A 24 14.03 6.16 -5.94
CA THR A 24 13.76 7.55 -6.37
C THR A 24 12.38 7.68 -6.99
N THR A 25 11.92 6.63 -7.66
CA THR A 25 10.55 6.51 -8.16
C THR A 25 9.73 5.72 -7.14
N PRO A 26 8.56 6.23 -6.71
CA PRO A 26 7.64 5.47 -5.87
C PRO A 26 7.27 4.15 -6.53
N LEU A 27 7.27 3.08 -5.74
CA LEU A 27 6.71 1.80 -6.16
C LEU A 27 5.18 1.91 -6.15
N THR A 28 4.52 1.29 -7.12
CA THR A 28 3.06 1.30 -7.25
C THR A 28 2.41 0.38 -6.22
N ASP A 29 1.10 0.51 -6.00
CA ASP A 29 0.39 -0.49 -5.21
C ASP A 29 0.39 -1.85 -5.92
N GLY A 30 0.46 -2.92 -5.13
CA GLY A 30 0.52 -4.29 -5.59
C GLY A 30 1.74 -5.07 -5.08
N PRO A 31 1.92 -6.32 -5.58
CA PRO A 31 3.04 -7.17 -5.21
C PRO A 31 4.34 -6.75 -5.92
N HIS A 32 5.45 -6.82 -5.19
CA HIS A 32 6.82 -6.54 -5.62
C HIS A 32 7.75 -7.65 -5.15
N SER A 33 8.74 -8.00 -5.97
CA SER A 33 9.74 -9.02 -5.65
C SER A 33 11.14 -8.42 -5.77
N LEU A 34 11.68 -8.00 -4.63
CA LEU A 34 12.93 -7.25 -4.58
C LEU A 34 14.15 -8.18 -4.50
N THR A 35 15.11 -8.00 -5.40
CA THR A 35 16.36 -8.76 -5.41
C THR A 35 17.58 -7.85 -5.45
N ILE A 36 18.66 -8.32 -4.82
CA ILE A 36 19.95 -7.63 -4.76
C ILE A 36 20.96 -8.41 -5.56
N HIS A 37 21.59 -7.72 -6.51
CA HIS A 37 22.72 -8.25 -7.26
C HIS A 37 23.99 -7.60 -6.69
N ALA A 38 24.86 -8.42 -6.12
CA ALA A 38 26.15 -8.01 -5.60
C ALA A 38 27.25 -8.58 -6.49
N THR A 39 28.08 -7.70 -7.06
CA THR A 39 29.23 -8.07 -7.89
C THR A 39 30.51 -7.69 -7.15
N ASP A 40 31.43 -8.64 -6.98
CA ASP A 40 32.74 -8.39 -6.37
C ASP A 40 33.74 -7.78 -7.37
N ALA A 41 34.92 -7.37 -6.88
CA ALA A 41 35.96 -6.77 -7.73
C ALA A 41 36.57 -7.76 -8.75
N ALA A 42 36.40 -9.07 -8.53
CA ALA A 42 36.83 -10.11 -9.46
C ALA A 42 35.78 -10.41 -10.55
N GLY A 43 34.58 -9.82 -10.45
CA GLY A 43 33.48 -9.98 -11.38
C GLY A 43 32.50 -11.10 -11.02
N ASN A 44 32.63 -11.74 -9.85
CA ASN A 44 31.66 -12.73 -9.41
C ASN A 44 30.38 -12.02 -8.96
N THR A 45 29.22 -12.47 -9.47
CA THR A 45 27.92 -11.90 -9.10
C THR A 45 27.10 -12.93 -8.33
N SER A 46 26.57 -12.49 -7.18
CA SER A 46 25.60 -13.24 -6.39
C SER A 46 24.27 -12.49 -6.38
N ILE A 47 23.18 -13.26 -6.40
CA ILE A 47 21.81 -12.75 -6.34
C ILE A 47 21.22 -13.19 -5.01
N SER A 48 20.58 -12.27 -4.28
CA SER A 48 19.88 -12.61 -3.03
C SER A 48 18.60 -13.40 -3.32
N ASP A 49 18.09 -14.08 -2.28
CA ASP A 49 16.70 -14.54 -2.30
C ASP A 49 15.75 -13.34 -2.50
N PRO A 50 14.59 -13.55 -3.14
CA PRO A 50 13.61 -12.51 -3.35
C PRO A 50 12.97 -12.08 -2.02
N PHE A 51 12.87 -10.77 -1.84
CA PHE A 51 12.07 -10.16 -0.77
C PHE A 51 10.71 -9.75 -1.34
N GLU A 52 9.68 -10.49 -0.96
CA GLU A 52 8.30 -10.23 -1.38
C GLU A 52 7.68 -9.11 -0.53
N LEU A 53 7.20 -8.06 -1.20
CA LEU A 53 6.59 -6.88 -0.60
C LEU A 53 5.24 -6.60 -1.26
N VAL A 54 4.21 -6.28 -0.49
CA VAL A 54 2.94 -5.76 -1.02
C VAL A 54 2.78 -4.32 -0.57
N ILE A 55 2.57 -3.43 -1.53
CA ILE A 55 2.32 -2.01 -1.28
C ILE A 55 0.83 -1.75 -1.42
N ASP A 56 0.27 -1.09 -0.41
CA ASP A 56 -1.12 -0.63 -0.40
C ASP A 56 -1.16 0.78 0.18
N THR A 57 -1.37 1.76 -0.69
CA THR A 57 -1.49 3.17 -0.33
C THR A 57 -2.92 3.69 -0.54
N VAL A 58 -3.86 2.82 -0.94
CA VAL A 58 -5.25 3.19 -1.17
C VAL A 58 -5.95 3.39 0.17
N ALA A 59 -6.38 4.62 0.44
CA ALA A 59 -7.25 4.89 1.57
C ALA A 59 -8.62 4.22 1.39
N PRO A 60 -9.22 3.67 2.46
CA PRO A 60 -10.59 3.18 2.42
C PRO A 60 -11.58 4.27 1.97
N ALA A 61 -12.65 3.87 1.28
CA ALA A 61 -13.73 4.80 0.92
C ALA A 61 -14.42 5.36 2.18
N THR A 62 -14.86 6.61 2.10
CA THR A 62 -15.69 7.21 3.14
C THR A 62 -17.01 6.45 3.25
N PRO A 63 -17.45 6.08 4.46
CA PRO A 63 -18.77 5.48 4.64
C PRO A 63 -19.88 6.43 4.16
N ASP A 64 -20.97 5.85 3.67
CA ASP A 64 -22.17 6.61 3.32
C ASP A 64 -22.76 7.32 4.56
N THR A 65 -23.45 8.44 4.33
CA THR A 65 -24.21 9.11 5.39
C THR A 65 -25.27 8.18 5.95
N PRO A 66 -25.34 7.98 7.29
CA PRO A 66 -26.36 7.14 7.87
C PRO A 66 -27.76 7.72 7.61
N ALA A 67 -28.68 6.89 7.17
CA ALA A 67 -30.10 7.25 7.12
C ALA A 67 -30.71 7.10 8.52
N ILE A 68 -31.28 8.17 9.06
CA ILE A 68 -32.09 8.08 10.28
C ILE A 68 -33.54 7.86 9.86
N THR A 69 -34.10 6.70 10.20
CA THR A 69 -35.50 6.36 9.96
C THR A 69 -36.24 6.18 11.27
N VAL A 70 -37.51 6.58 11.32
CA VAL A 70 -38.40 6.28 12.44
C VAL A 70 -39.33 5.13 12.11
N ASN A 71 -39.58 4.28 13.11
CA ASN A 71 -40.60 3.23 13.07
C ASN A 71 -41.35 3.17 14.42
N PRO A 72 -42.25 4.14 14.68
CA PRO A 72 -42.93 4.24 15.96
C PRO A 72 -44.01 3.16 16.18
N ASP A 73 -44.44 2.45 15.14
CA ASP A 73 -45.63 1.57 15.15
C ASP A 73 -45.38 0.15 14.59
N GLY A 74 -44.16 -0.19 14.21
CA GLY A 74 -43.81 -1.49 13.60
C GLY A 74 -44.07 -1.56 12.09
N SER A 75 -44.49 -0.46 11.46
CA SER A 75 -44.65 -0.33 10.01
C SER A 75 -43.30 -0.17 9.28
N ALA A 76 -43.32 -0.03 7.94
CA ALA A 76 -42.10 0.21 7.18
C ALA A 76 -41.43 1.55 7.61
N PRO A 77 -40.10 1.58 7.75
CA PRO A 77 -39.39 2.79 8.17
C PRO A 77 -39.59 3.95 7.20
N THR A 78 -39.83 5.16 7.73
CA THR A 78 -39.94 6.40 6.94
C THR A 78 -38.80 7.35 7.27
N SER A 79 -38.39 8.15 6.29
CA SER A 79 -37.37 9.19 6.46
C SER A 79 -37.86 10.27 7.42
N LEU A 80 -37.04 10.66 8.39
CA LEU A 80 -37.30 11.81 9.24
C LEU A 80 -37.20 13.11 8.43
N ASN A 81 -38.31 13.85 8.32
CA ASN A 81 -38.30 15.21 7.77
C ASN A 81 -38.09 16.22 8.92
N PRO A 82 -37.00 17.02 8.95
CA PRO A 82 -36.80 18.05 9.97
C PRO A 82 -37.82 19.18 9.72
N GLY A 83 -38.97 19.13 10.40
CA GLY A 83 -40.03 20.13 10.27
C GLY A 83 -41.46 19.59 10.37
N GLY A 84 -41.66 18.27 10.43
CA GLY A 84 -42.96 17.69 10.74
C GLY A 84 -43.30 17.89 12.21
N ASN A 85 -44.23 18.80 12.52
CA ASN A 85 -44.74 19.00 13.87
C ASN A 85 -45.39 17.71 14.37
N HIS A 86 -44.88 17.14 15.47
CA HIS A 86 -45.53 16.03 16.17
C HIS A 86 -46.82 16.57 16.83
N PRO A 87 -47.99 15.95 16.63
CA PRO A 87 -49.22 16.34 17.33
C PRO A 87 -49.12 16.10 18.85
#